data_AF-A0A935ZN35-F1
#
_entry.id   AF-A0A935ZN35-F1
#
_cell.length_a   1.000
_cell.length_b   1.000
_cell.length_c   1.000
_cell.angle_alpha   90.00
_cell.angle_beta   90.00
_cell.angle_gamma   90.00
#
_symmetry.space_group_name_H-M   'P 1'
#
loop_
_entity.id
_entity.type
_entity.pdbx_description
1 polymer ?
#
loop_
_entity_poly.entity_id
_entity_poly.type
_entity_poly.pdbx_seq_one_letter_code
_entity_poly.pdbx_strand_id
1 'polypeptide(L)'
;MHRWVRSDGTTLGVAALAVGLALASACTAEDLDNRGEAAWDGDAPEGELPGGTPEGEESRIYGGVPVGSCGWPTTVELGGACTGTLVHPEVVIYAAHCGTNYTSVRLGEKISSGPGRNVPTSFCQTYPGGGPGGGNDFAVCKLAQAVTDVPIVPIAMGCDTDEITAGKAVTMVGFGEANNGAYGIKRYVNSTIGSISAQHEVFVGGGGKDTCQGDSGGPVFMQIADGSWRVFGITSYGGACGGGGYYSQMHRGIAWFESTTGVDLTPCHDADGSWNPTADCGEFPLTPGVGSGTWANGCSGGPLSGASDACGDPFGDDGGGEPPPPACPGCQSVTGTLTGAGDSDVQPGGTWYQSQSSGNHLATLDGPNGVDFDLYLYRWQNGGWATVASATTGAPDESITYPGTPGYYAWIVKSYAGSGSYRLDIDRPQ
;
A
#
# COMPACT_ATOMS: atom_id res chain seq x y z
N MET A 1 -57.41 23.95 21.69
CA MET A 1 -58.35 22.86 22.02
C MET A 1 -58.55 22.02 20.78
N HIS A 2 -58.41 20.70 20.86
CA HIS A 2 -59.41 19.73 20.40
C HIS A 2 -58.98 18.33 20.89
N ARG A 3 -59.96 17.45 21.11
CA ARG A 3 -59.79 16.15 21.78
C ARG A 3 -60.57 15.11 20.99
N TRP A 4 -59.93 14.03 20.61
CA TRP A 4 -60.61 12.80 20.18
C TRP A 4 -60.20 11.66 21.13
N VAL A 5 -61.18 10.85 21.50
CA VAL A 5 -61.02 9.69 22.38
C VAL A 5 -61.87 8.56 21.83
N ARG A 6 -61.24 7.43 21.56
CA ARG A 6 -61.86 6.10 21.48
C ARG A 6 -60.83 5.03 21.90
N SER A 7 -61.21 3.82 22.30
CA SER A 7 -62.19 3.48 23.38
C SER A 7 -62.22 1.95 23.59
N ASP A 8 -61.09 1.39 23.99
CA ASP A 8 -60.81 -0.03 23.98
C ASP A 8 -59.90 -0.38 25.17
N GLY A 9 -60.54 -0.71 26.29
CA GLY A 9 -59.86 -1.04 27.54
C GLY A 9 -59.36 -2.49 27.55
N THR A 10 -58.09 -2.69 27.20
CA THR A 10 -57.35 -3.93 27.49
C THR A 10 -56.10 -3.64 28.31
N THR A 11 -55.79 -4.49 29.29
CA THR A 11 -54.77 -4.26 30.31
C THR A 11 -53.34 -4.47 29.83
N LEU A 12 -52.42 -3.70 30.41
CA LEU A 12 -50.97 -3.81 30.19
C LEU A 12 -50.43 -5.18 30.63
N GLY A 13 -49.84 -5.92 29.69
CA GLY A 13 -48.86 -6.97 29.99
C GLY A 13 -47.44 -6.39 29.87
N VAL A 14 -46.59 -6.59 30.88
CA VAL A 14 -45.21 -6.09 30.87
C VAL A 14 -44.32 -7.06 30.11
N ALA A 15 -43.71 -6.58 29.01
CA ALA A 15 -42.61 -7.25 28.33
C ALA A 15 -41.34 -6.38 28.47
N ALA A 16 -40.31 -6.90 29.12
CA ALA A 16 -39.02 -6.23 29.20
C ALA A 16 -38.21 -6.52 27.92
N LEU A 17 -37.76 -5.47 27.24
CA LEU A 17 -36.90 -5.61 26.07
C LEU A 17 -35.46 -5.86 26.54
N ALA A 18 -34.93 -7.06 26.28
CA ALA A 18 -33.52 -7.35 26.52
C ALA A 18 -32.67 -6.75 25.39
N VAL A 19 -31.69 -5.91 25.74
CA VAL A 19 -30.71 -5.39 24.77
C VAL A 19 -29.65 -6.46 24.54
N GLY A 20 -29.61 -7.02 23.33
CA GLY A 20 -28.58 -7.98 22.93
C GLY A 20 -27.25 -7.26 22.68
N LEU A 21 -26.27 -7.45 23.56
CA LEU A 21 -24.90 -6.99 23.36
C LEU A 21 -24.08 -8.14 22.74
N ALA A 22 -23.69 -8.01 21.48
CA ALA A 22 -22.82 -8.98 20.82
C ALA A 22 -21.37 -8.78 21.28
N LEU A 23 -20.87 -9.69 22.11
CA LEU A 23 -19.46 -9.76 22.49
C LEU A 23 -18.75 -10.77 21.59
N ALA A 24 -17.66 -10.34 20.94
CA ALA A 24 -16.76 -11.25 20.24
C ALA A 24 -16.11 -12.22 21.24
N SER A 25 -16.07 -13.51 20.91
CA SER A 25 -15.51 -14.55 21.78
C SER A 25 -14.02 -14.74 21.47
N ALA A 26 -13.17 -14.62 22.50
CA ALA A 26 -11.74 -14.84 22.35
C ALA A 26 -11.41 -16.34 22.38
N CYS A 27 -10.53 -16.78 21.48
CA CYS A 27 -10.00 -18.14 21.51
C CYS A 27 -9.21 -18.38 22.81
N THR A 28 -9.52 -19.46 23.50
CA THR A 28 -8.74 -19.97 24.64
C THR A 28 -8.35 -21.42 24.36
N ALA A 29 -7.12 -21.79 24.74
CA ALA A 29 -6.52 -23.06 24.35
C ALA A 29 -6.56 -24.07 25.52
N GLU A 30 -7.69 -24.75 25.68
CA GLU A 30 -7.84 -25.89 26.59
C GLU A 30 -8.56 -27.05 25.87
N ASP A 31 -7.79 -27.95 25.26
CA ASP A 31 -8.20 -29.35 25.07
C ASP A 31 -6.94 -30.20 24.80
N LEU A 32 -6.44 -30.89 25.83
CA LEU A 32 -5.35 -31.85 25.74
C LEU A 32 -5.80 -33.23 26.19
N ASP A 33 -5.20 -34.23 25.54
CA ASP A 33 -5.15 -35.64 25.90
C ASP A 33 -6.48 -36.43 25.92
N ASN A 34 -6.76 -37.11 24.79
CA ASN A 34 -7.26 -38.48 24.85
C ASN A 34 -6.98 -39.29 23.57
N ARG A 35 -5.76 -39.85 23.41
CA ARG A 35 -5.46 -40.86 22.36
C ARG A 35 -4.52 -41.99 22.80
N GLY A 36 -5.09 -42.91 23.56
CA GLY A 36 -4.91 -44.37 23.37
C GLY A 36 -3.51 -44.96 23.42
N GLU A 37 -3.18 -45.59 24.55
CA GLU A 37 -2.01 -46.47 24.70
C GLU A 37 -2.05 -47.68 23.75
N ALA A 38 -0.90 -48.07 23.20
CA ALA A 38 -0.69 -49.36 22.56
C ALA A 38 0.77 -49.82 22.77
N ALA A 39 1.00 -50.68 23.76
CA ALA A 39 2.34 -51.14 24.13
C ALA A 39 2.91 -52.18 23.14
N TRP A 40 4.23 -52.11 22.93
CA TRP A 40 5.04 -53.16 22.29
C TRP A 40 6.38 -53.27 23.03
N ASP A 41 6.67 -54.44 23.60
CA ASP A 41 7.96 -54.76 24.23
C ASP A 41 9.03 -55.12 23.19
N GLY A 42 10.29 -54.77 23.44
CA GLY A 42 11.43 -55.26 22.64
C GLY A 42 12.74 -54.52 22.90
N ASP A 43 13.70 -55.20 23.55
CA ASP A 43 15.04 -54.66 23.81
C ASP A 43 15.87 -54.41 22.54
N ALA A 44 16.59 -53.27 22.51
CA ALA A 44 17.70 -53.01 21.60
C ALA A 44 18.80 -52.20 22.34
N PRO A 45 20.10 -52.43 22.06
CA PRO A 45 21.17 -52.08 22.99
C PRO A 45 21.69 -50.63 22.89
N GLU A 46 22.41 -50.22 23.92
CA GLU A 46 23.14 -48.95 24.01
C GLU A 46 24.12 -48.76 22.84
N GLY A 47 24.02 -47.61 22.17
CA GLY A 47 24.91 -47.22 21.07
C GLY A 47 25.12 -45.70 21.08
N GLU A 48 26.29 -45.27 21.56
CA GLU A 48 26.59 -43.86 21.80
C GLU A 48 26.92 -43.11 20.50
N LEU A 49 26.16 -42.05 20.21
CA LEU A 49 26.45 -41.08 19.14
C LEU A 49 26.23 -39.64 19.65
N PRO A 50 26.99 -38.65 19.13
CA PRO A 50 27.16 -37.36 19.80
C PRO A 50 25.96 -36.43 19.65
N GLY A 51 25.77 -35.57 20.66
CA GLY A 51 24.69 -34.59 20.67
C GLY A 51 24.84 -33.52 19.58
N GLY A 52 23.94 -33.54 18.60
CA GLY A 52 23.65 -32.38 17.76
C GLY A 52 22.62 -31.49 18.46
N THR A 53 23.01 -30.27 18.82
CA THR A 53 22.04 -29.21 19.10
C THR A 53 21.28 -28.85 17.82
N PRO A 54 20.03 -28.34 17.90
CA PRO A 54 19.38 -27.73 16.75
C PRO A 54 20.29 -26.65 16.15
N GLU A 55 20.35 -26.56 14.82
CA GLU A 55 21.19 -25.57 14.13
C GLU A 55 20.69 -24.15 14.49
N GLY A 56 21.55 -23.37 15.15
CA GLY A 56 21.20 -22.03 15.62
C GLY A 56 21.14 -21.03 14.48
N GLU A 57 20.18 -20.09 14.55
CA GLU A 57 20.05 -18.98 13.61
C GLU A 57 21.32 -18.10 13.58
N GLU A 58 22.19 -18.32 12.59
CA GLU A 58 23.40 -17.52 12.33
C GLU A 58 23.03 -16.18 11.68
N SER A 59 23.16 -15.03 12.40
CA SER A 59 22.47 -13.82 11.95
C SER A 59 23.21 -12.45 12.08
N ARG A 60 23.40 -11.69 10.96
CA ARG A 60 23.98 -10.29 10.84
C ARG A 60 23.53 -9.55 9.52
N ILE A 61 22.92 -8.34 9.32
CA ILE A 61 22.76 -7.03 10.04
C ILE A 61 22.72 -7.26 11.52
N TYR A 62 23.52 -6.56 12.34
CA TYR A 62 23.66 -6.80 13.79
C TYR A 62 22.57 -7.74 14.38
N GLY A 63 22.68 -9.07 14.20
CA GLY A 63 21.60 -10.07 14.45
C GLY A 63 20.68 -10.65 13.32
N GLY A 64 20.99 -10.53 12.01
CA GLY A 64 20.17 -10.83 10.79
C GLY A 64 20.63 -11.91 9.75
N VAL A 65 21.16 -11.55 8.57
CA VAL A 65 22.00 -12.35 7.60
C VAL A 65 22.32 -11.51 6.32
N PRO A 66 23.40 -11.77 5.56
CA PRO A 66 23.57 -11.29 4.18
C PRO A 66 22.44 -11.75 3.25
N VAL A 67 21.96 -10.88 2.35
CA VAL A 67 20.89 -11.22 1.40
C VAL A 67 21.42 -12.01 0.20
N GLY A 68 20.63 -12.96 -0.30
CA GLY A 68 20.88 -13.64 -1.58
C GLY A 68 20.75 -12.70 -2.79
N SER A 69 21.16 -13.17 -3.97
CA SER A 69 21.00 -12.37 -5.20
C SER A 69 19.53 -12.09 -5.49
N CYS A 70 19.20 -10.85 -5.86
CA CYS A 70 17.83 -10.35 -6.01
C CYS A 70 16.91 -10.45 -4.76
N GLY A 71 17.41 -10.83 -3.58
CA GLY A 71 16.60 -10.78 -2.36
C GLY A 71 16.41 -9.34 -1.86
N TRP A 72 15.26 -9.09 -1.22
CA TRP A 72 14.77 -7.78 -0.78
C TRP A 72 15.02 -6.70 -1.85
N PRO A 73 14.50 -6.88 -3.08
CA PRO A 73 15.01 -6.16 -4.25
C PRO A 73 14.68 -4.67 -4.22
N THR A 74 13.61 -4.29 -3.52
CA THR A 74 13.17 -2.91 -3.26
C THR A 74 14.05 -2.13 -2.29
N THR A 75 14.87 -2.80 -1.46
CA THR A 75 15.84 -2.10 -0.59
C THR A 75 17.00 -1.55 -1.44
N VAL A 76 17.20 -0.23 -1.43
CA VAL A 76 18.21 0.47 -2.24
C VAL A 76 19.23 1.21 -1.39
N GLU A 77 20.40 1.51 -1.95
CA GLU A 77 21.45 2.33 -1.33
C GLU A 77 21.42 3.77 -1.87
N LEU A 78 21.75 4.73 -0.99
CA LEU A 78 21.88 6.15 -1.29
C LEU A 78 23.25 6.71 -0.81
N GLY A 79 24.09 7.09 -1.77
CA GLY A 79 25.38 7.78 -1.57
C GLY A 79 26.43 7.01 -0.78
N GLY A 80 26.30 5.70 -0.64
CA GLY A 80 27.17 4.84 0.17
C GLY A 80 27.11 5.11 1.67
N ALA A 81 26.05 5.80 2.15
CA ALA A 81 25.92 6.26 3.54
C ALA A 81 24.50 6.11 4.14
N CYS A 82 23.46 5.96 3.30
CA CYS A 82 22.10 5.66 3.73
C CYS A 82 21.48 4.52 2.89
N THR A 83 20.37 3.98 3.38
CA THR A 83 19.50 3.00 2.73
C THR A 83 18.15 3.66 2.40
N GLY A 84 17.37 3.09 1.49
CA GLY A 84 16.00 3.52 1.17
C GLY A 84 15.16 2.37 0.61
N THR A 85 13.91 2.68 0.25
CA THR A 85 12.93 1.69 -0.25
C THR A 85 12.28 2.16 -1.53
N LEU A 86 12.39 1.38 -2.61
CA LEU A 86 11.57 1.52 -3.81
C LEU A 86 10.13 1.06 -3.47
N VAL A 87 9.21 2.02 -3.40
CA VAL A 87 7.79 1.81 -3.01
C VAL A 87 6.84 1.83 -4.20
N HIS A 88 7.25 2.48 -5.29
CA HIS A 88 6.60 2.54 -6.59
C HIS A 88 7.74 2.51 -7.64
N PRO A 89 7.56 2.01 -8.89
CA PRO A 89 8.62 1.95 -9.90
C PRO A 89 9.41 3.24 -10.12
N GLU A 90 8.82 4.41 -9.84
CA GLU A 90 9.46 5.73 -9.95
C GLU A 90 9.78 6.44 -8.62
N VAL A 91 9.54 5.82 -7.45
CA VAL A 91 9.65 6.53 -6.15
C VAL A 91 10.41 5.70 -5.12
N VAL A 92 11.42 6.34 -4.51
CA VAL A 92 12.18 5.82 -3.37
C VAL A 92 11.94 6.68 -2.13
N ILE A 93 11.50 6.07 -1.03
CA ILE A 93 11.34 6.71 0.28
C ILE A 93 12.55 6.37 1.17
N TYR A 94 13.01 7.35 1.95
CA TYR A 94 14.13 7.24 2.89
C TYR A 94 14.03 8.30 4.02
N ALA A 95 15.07 8.49 4.82
CA ALA A 95 15.05 9.38 5.99
C ALA A 95 15.44 10.85 5.69
N ALA A 96 14.82 11.81 6.38
CA ALA A 96 15.10 13.24 6.22
C ALA A 96 16.54 13.62 6.61
N HIS A 97 17.08 13.02 7.68
CA HIS A 97 18.43 13.32 8.15
C HIS A 97 19.56 12.91 7.18
N CYS A 98 19.27 12.05 6.19
CA CYS A 98 20.18 11.71 5.10
C CYS A 98 20.38 12.88 4.09
N GLY A 99 19.46 13.85 4.05
CA GLY A 99 19.53 15.00 3.15
C GLY A 99 19.08 14.69 1.72
N THR A 100 19.38 15.59 0.77
CA THR A 100 18.82 15.58 -0.61
C THR A 100 19.85 15.34 -1.72
N ASN A 101 21.14 15.21 -1.40
CA ASN A 101 22.24 15.26 -2.38
C ASN A 101 22.48 13.93 -3.13
N TYR A 102 21.42 13.28 -3.60
CA TYR A 102 21.47 12.02 -4.33
C TYR A 102 21.06 12.22 -5.79
N THR A 103 21.99 11.95 -6.72
CA THR A 103 21.77 12.00 -8.18
C THR A 103 21.45 10.62 -8.79
N SER A 104 21.58 9.55 -8.01
CA SER A 104 21.15 8.19 -8.33
C SER A 104 20.97 7.38 -7.06
N VAL A 105 20.00 6.46 -7.06
CA VAL A 105 19.92 5.36 -6.08
C VAL A 105 20.59 4.11 -6.67
N ARG A 106 21.00 3.16 -5.82
CA ARG A 106 21.57 1.88 -6.26
C ARG A 106 20.72 0.69 -5.84
N LEU A 107 20.32 -0.10 -6.83
CA LEU A 107 19.74 -1.43 -6.65
C LEU A 107 20.88 -2.46 -6.73
N GLY A 108 21.03 -3.35 -5.75
CA GLY A 108 22.13 -4.33 -5.74
C GLY A 108 22.28 -5.09 -4.42
N GLU A 109 23.24 -6.01 -4.40
CA GLU A 109 23.67 -6.74 -3.18
C GLU A 109 24.67 -5.94 -2.33
N LYS A 110 25.28 -4.90 -2.90
CA LYS A 110 26.35 -4.10 -2.28
C LYS A 110 26.32 -2.66 -2.77
N ILE A 111 26.77 -1.74 -1.93
CA ILE A 111 26.90 -0.31 -2.22
C ILE A 111 27.92 -0.02 -3.34
N SER A 112 28.85 -0.94 -3.57
CA SER A 112 29.80 -0.88 -4.69
C SER A 112 30.31 -2.27 -5.05
N SER A 113 31.00 -2.39 -6.19
CA SER A 113 31.81 -3.57 -6.56
C SER A 113 31.08 -4.92 -6.46
N GLY A 114 29.88 -5.01 -7.03
CA GLY A 114 29.11 -6.25 -7.12
C GLY A 114 27.88 -6.11 -8.04
N PRO A 115 27.12 -7.19 -8.24
CA PRO A 115 25.86 -7.16 -8.99
C PRO A 115 24.91 -6.06 -8.48
N GLY A 116 24.30 -5.35 -9.43
CA GLY A 116 23.50 -4.17 -9.16
C GLY A 116 23.75 -3.04 -10.14
N ARG A 117 22.82 -2.10 -10.21
CA ARG A 117 22.76 -0.97 -11.14
C ARG A 117 22.38 0.32 -10.41
N ASN A 118 22.78 1.45 -10.97
CA ASN A 118 22.41 2.76 -10.44
C ASN A 118 21.29 3.33 -11.31
N VAL A 119 20.22 3.81 -10.69
CA VAL A 119 19.07 4.44 -11.38
C VAL A 119 19.10 5.94 -11.05
N PRO A 120 19.19 6.85 -12.05
CA PRO A 120 19.26 8.28 -11.80
C PRO A 120 18.01 8.81 -11.11
N THR A 121 18.16 9.82 -10.28
CA THR A 121 17.05 10.58 -9.68
C THR A 121 16.73 11.80 -10.53
N SER A 122 15.46 12.18 -10.58
CA SER A 122 15.01 13.47 -11.15
C SER A 122 15.20 14.57 -10.11
N PHE A 123 14.81 14.29 -8.87
CA PHE A 123 15.08 15.11 -7.69
C PHE A 123 14.95 14.26 -6.41
N CYS A 124 15.45 14.79 -5.30
CA CYS A 124 15.19 14.27 -3.95
C CYS A 124 14.85 15.43 -3.00
N GLN A 125 13.91 15.21 -2.09
CA GLN A 125 13.39 16.22 -1.17
C GLN A 125 13.18 15.63 0.23
N THR A 126 13.38 16.45 1.27
CA THR A 126 13.12 16.10 2.67
C THR A 126 11.86 16.81 3.18
N TYR A 127 11.16 16.21 4.13
CA TYR A 127 9.96 16.78 4.73
C TYR A 127 10.31 18.07 5.48
N PRO A 128 9.57 19.19 5.29
CA PRO A 128 9.88 20.45 5.95
C PRO A 128 9.83 20.35 7.48
N GLY A 129 11.00 20.43 8.13
CA GLY A 129 11.13 20.25 9.59
C GLY A 129 11.03 18.79 10.05
N GLY A 130 11.21 17.82 9.13
CA GLY A 130 11.31 16.40 9.44
C GLY A 130 12.67 16.02 10.02
N GLY A 131 12.68 15.05 10.93
CA GLY A 131 13.91 14.49 11.48
C GLY A 131 13.70 13.53 12.65
N PRO A 132 14.80 12.92 13.17
CA PRO A 132 14.77 11.97 14.28
C PRO A 132 14.07 12.46 15.55
N GLY A 133 13.22 11.62 16.13
CA GLY A 133 12.46 11.89 17.35
C GLY A 133 11.17 12.69 17.14
N GLY A 134 10.83 12.98 15.88
CA GLY A 134 9.62 13.71 15.49
C GLY A 134 8.51 12.83 14.89
N GLY A 135 8.78 11.54 14.60
CA GLY A 135 7.85 10.68 13.85
C GLY A 135 7.64 11.07 12.39
N ASN A 136 8.45 12.00 11.88
CA ASN A 136 8.34 12.61 10.56
C ASN A 136 9.71 12.73 9.86
N ASP A 137 10.64 11.80 10.12
CA ASP A 137 11.96 11.73 9.47
C ASP A 137 11.83 11.22 8.03
N PHE A 138 11.10 11.96 7.19
CA PHE A 138 10.65 11.56 5.87
C PHE A 138 11.44 12.25 4.75
N ALA A 139 11.86 11.48 3.76
CA ALA A 139 12.41 11.98 2.50
C ALA A 139 12.00 11.09 1.33
N VAL A 140 12.05 11.67 0.13
CA VAL A 140 11.63 11.00 -1.10
C VAL A 140 12.50 11.42 -2.28
N CYS A 141 12.86 10.45 -3.13
CA CYS A 141 13.47 10.66 -4.43
C CYS A 141 12.48 10.21 -5.52
N LYS A 142 12.15 11.10 -6.46
CA LYS A 142 11.53 10.71 -7.73
C LYS A 142 12.65 10.23 -8.65
N LEU A 143 12.55 9.03 -9.19
CA LEU A 143 13.49 8.48 -10.15
C LEU A 143 13.29 9.13 -11.53
N ALA A 144 14.36 9.25 -12.31
CA ALA A 144 14.31 9.76 -13.69
C ALA A 144 13.95 8.68 -14.73
N GLN A 145 13.80 7.43 -14.28
CA GLN A 145 13.37 6.28 -15.08
C GLN A 145 12.66 5.28 -14.17
N ALA A 146 11.52 4.75 -14.60
CA ALA A 146 10.79 3.69 -13.91
C ALA A 146 11.58 2.36 -13.85
N VAL A 147 11.46 1.68 -12.71
CA VAL A 147 12.00 0.36 -12.43
C VAL A 147 10.87 -0.66 -12.41
N THR A 148 10.49 -1.15 -13.60
CA THR A 148 9.34 -2.05 -13.80
C THR A 148 9.68 -3.55 -13.77
N ASP A 149 10.97 -3.89 -13.66
CA ASP A 149 11.50 -5.25 -13.58
C ASP A 149 11.81 -5.68 -12.12
N VAL A 150 11.23 -4.96 -11.15
CA VAL A 150 11.27 -5.26 -9.71
C VAL A 150 9.87 -5.03 -9.13
N PRO A 151 9.12 -6.10 -8.77
CA PRO A 151 7.86 -5.95 -8.05
C PRO A 151 8.05 -5.20 -6.73
N ILE A 152 7.15 -4.28 -6.46
CA ILE A 152 7.19 -3.43 -5.27
C ILE A 152 6.73 -4.17 -4.03
N VAL A 153 7.17 -3.72 -2.87
CA VAL A 153 6.56 -4.05 -1.58
C VAL A 153 5.79 -2.80 -1.18
N PRO A 154 4.45 -2.78 -1.29
CA PRO A 154 3.67 -1.56 -1.12
C PRO A 154 3.70 -1.06 0.33
N ILE A 155 3.34 0.21 0.51
CA ILE A 155 3.27 0.85 1.83
C ILE A 155 2.05 0.29 2.59
N ALA A 156 2.24 -0.09 3.85
CA ALA A 156 1.15 -0.44 4.76
C ALA A 156 0.23 0.77 4.95
N MET A 157 -1.00 0.68 4.47
CA MET A 157 -2.02 1.74 4.49
C MET A 157 -3.33 1.25 5.07
N GLY A 158 -4.17 2.19 5.53
CA GLY A 158 -5.49 1.90 6.09
C GLY A 158 -5.46 0.77 7.12
N CYS A 159 -6.23 -0.27 6.84
CA CYS A 159 -6.29 -1.54 7.59
C CYS A 159 -4.92 -2.21 7.85
N ASP A 160 -3.95 -2.16 6.91
CA ASP A 160 -2.63 -2.77 7.10
C ASP A 160 -1.93 -2.14 8.33
N THR A 161 -2.29 -0.90 8.68
CA THR A 161 -1.68 -0.18 9.81
C THR A 161 -2.15 -0.70 11.17
N ASP A 162 -3.30 -1.38 11.25
CA ASP A 162 -3.75 -2.06 12.48
C ASP A 162 -2.87 -3.27 12.83
N GLU A 163 -2.13 -3.83 11.85
CA GLU A 163 -1.13 -4.87 12.12
C GLU A 163 0.17 -4.32 12.74
N ILE A 164 0.40 -2.99 12.72
CA ILE A 164 1.59 -2.34 13.31
C ILE A 164 1.43 -2.27 14.83
N THR A 165 1.64 -3.40 15.50
CA THR A 165 1.43 -3.57 16.95
C THR A 165 2.62 -4.21 17.65
N ALA A 166 2.76 -3.98 18.96
CA ALA A 166 3.84 -4.58 19.75
C ALA A 166 3.74 -6.11 19.75
N GLY A 167 4.84 -6.79 19.42
CA GLY A 167 4.91 -8.23 19.20
C GLY A 167 4.79 -8.67 17.73
N LYS A 168 4.32 -7.79 16.81
CA LYS A 168 4.30 -8.10 15.36
C LYS A 168 5.71 -8.45 14.87
N ALA A 169 5.83 -9.56 14.17
CA ALA A 169 7.08 -10.02 13.55
C ALA A 169 7.40 -9.18 12.30
N VAL A 170 8.66 -8.75 12.18
CA VAL A 170 9.10 -7.77 11.17
C VAL A 170 10.53 -8.06 10.68
N THR A 171 10.84 -7.62 9.48
CA THR A 171 12.18 -7.74 8.87
C THR A 171 12.75 -6.37 8.53
N MET A 172 13.87 -6.00 9.16
CA MET A 172 14.62 -4.77 8.84
C MET A 172 15.68 -5.10 7.79
N VAL A 173 15.91 -4.24 6.78
CA VAL A 173 16.88 -4.51 5.70
C VAL A 173 17.71 -3.28 5.37
N GLY A 174 19.02 -3.46 5.20
CA GLY A 174 19.92 -2.37 4.82
C GLY A 174 21.33 -2.80 4.47
N PHE A 175 22.21 -1.82 4.29
CA PHE A 175 23.60 -1.98 3.83
C PHE A 175 24.65 -1.60 4.89
N GLY A 176 24.23 -1.24 6.09
CA GLY A 176 25.05 -0.61 7.11
C GLY A 176 26.08 -1.49 7.81
N GLU A 177 26.51 -1.02 8.98
CA GLU A 177 27.38 -1.74 9.89
C GLU A 177 26.71 -3.02 10.43
N ALA A 178 27.53 -4.02 10.73
CA ALA A 178 27.08 -5.25 11.35
C ALA A 178 28.11 -5.73 12.37
N ASN A 179 27.64 -6.44 13.40
CA ASN A 179 28.51 -7.12 14.38
C ASN A 179 29.47 -8.17 13.77
N ASN A 180 29.34 -8.49 12.46
CA ASN A 180 30.35 -9.20 11.70
C ASN A 180 30.36 -8.80 10.20
N GLY A 181 31.53 -8.93 9.57
CA GLY A 181 31.74 -8.69 8.14
C GLY A 181 31.82 -7.21 7.76
N ALA A 182 32.12 -6.93 6.49
CA ALA A 182 32.33 -5.57 6.01
C ALA A 182 31.03 -4.73 5.96
N TYR A 183 31.16 -3.42 6.15
CA TYR A 183 30.13 -2.43 5.79
C TYR A 183 29.79 -2.54 4.29
N GLY A 184 28.56 -2.15 3.91
CA GLY A 184 28.19 -1.95 2.51
C GLY A 184 27.75 -3.21 1.75
N ILE A 185 27.38 -4.27 2.46
CA ILE A 185 26.77 -5.50 1.91
C ILE A 185 25.33 -5.57 2.42
N LYS A 186 24.37 -5.70 1.51
CA LYS A 186 22.94 -5.81 1.85
C LYS A 186 22.73 -7.02 2.75
N ARG A 187 21.98 -6.80 3.83
CA ARG A 187 21.62 -7.80 4.83
C ARG A 187 20.19 -7.55 5.32
N TYR A 188 19.51 -8.58 5.84
CA TYR A 188 18.19 -8.48 6.48
C TYR A 188 18.24 -8.99 7.92
N VAL A 189 17.36 -8.57 8.83
CA VAL A 189 17.22 -9.09 10.20
C VAL A 189 15.76 -9.25 10.62
N ASN A 190 15.41 -10.45 11.11
CA ASN A 190 14.07 -10.76 11.64
C ASN A 190 14.00 -10.48 13.13
N SER A 191 13.06 -9.64 13.55
CA SER A 191 12.79 -9.29 14.95
C SER A 191 11.29 -8.98 15.16
N THR A 192 10.94 -8.29 16.25
CA THR A 192 9.57 -7.84 16.55
C THR A 192 9.52 -6.34 16.83
N ILE A 193 8.35 -5.73 16.60
CA ILE A 193 8.02 -4.42 17.18
C ILE A 193 8.01 -4.55 18.71
N GLY A 194 8.79 -3.71 19.40
CA GLY A 194 8.84 -3.68 20.87
C GLY A 194 7.85 -2.69 21.49
N SER A 195 7.68 -1.51 20.88
CA SER A 195 6.74 -0.48 21.33
C SER A 195 6.49 0.57 20.24
N ILE A 196 5.55 1.49 20.48
CA ILE A 196 5.27 2.65 19.64
C ILE A 196 5.28 3.89 20.53
N SER A 197 5.99 4.94 20.11
CA SER A 197 6.15 6.17 20.89
C SER A 197 4.90 7.07 20.81
N ALA A 198 4.82 8.07 21.71
CA ALA A 198 3.79 9.11 21.64
C ALA A 198 3.92 10.02 20.39
N GLN A 199 5.06 9.95 19.70
CA GLN A 199 5.35 10.60 18.43
C GLN A 199 4.98 9.70 17.24
N HIS A 200 4.44 8.50 17.50
CA HIS A 200 4.14 7.44 16.54
C HIS A 200 5.38 6.89 15.82
N GLU A 201 6.54 6.88 16.48
CA GLU A 201 7.72 6.16 16.02
C GLU A 201 7.67 4.72 16.54
N VAL A 202 7.88 3.76 15.65
CA VAL A 202 7.89 2.33 16.02
C VAL A 202 9.29 1.96 16.49
N PHE A 203 9.39 1.36 17.68
CA PHE A 203 10.65 0.78 18.16
C PHE A 203 10.74 -0.69 17.74
N VAL A 204 11.85 -1.06 17.10
CA VAL A 204 12.09 -2.42 16.57
C VAL A 204 13.47 -2.89 16.97
N GLY A 205 13.60 -4.17 17.32
CA GLY A 205 14.89 -4.79 17.61
C GLY A 205 15.26 -4.82 19.08
N GLY A 206 16.57 -4.77 19.36
CA GLY A 206 17.16 -5.04 20.66
C GLY A 206 17.64 -6.48 20.80
N GLY A 207 18.23 -6.81 21.95
CA GLY A 207 18.76 -8.15 22.22
C GLY A 207 19.90 -8.59 21.29
N GLY A 208 20.56 -7.64 20.61
CA GLY A 208 21.54 -7.94 19.56
C GLY A 208 20.94 -8.20 18.18
N LYS A 209 19.67 -7.83 17.92
CA LYS A 209 19.01 -7.77 16.60
C LYS A 209 18.60 -6.32 16.29
N ASP A 210 19.32 -5.62 15.41
CA ASP A 210 19.19 -4.15 15.26
C ASP A 210 19.79 -3.61 13.96
N THR A 211 19.19 -2.54 13.41
CA THR A 211 19.81 -1.66 12.41
C THR A 211 20.98 -0.87 12.99
N CYS A 212 21.96 -0.51 12.16
CA CYS A 212 23.14 0.22 12.59
C CYS A 212 23.51 1.34 11.63
N GLN A 213 24.71 1.93 11.79
CA GLN A 213 25.15 3.09 11.01
C GLN A 213 25.15 2.72 9.51
N GLY A 214 24.49 3.51 8.68
CA GLY A 214 24.29 3.23 7.24
C GLY A 214 22.95 2.57 6.87
N ASP A 215 22.20 2.03 7.83
CA ASP A 215 20.84 1.53 7.60
C ASP A 215 19.79 2.65 7.65
N SER A 216 20.15 3.86 8.09
CA SER A 216 19.34 5.08 8.03
C SER A 216 18.58 5.23 6.71
N GLY A 217 17.28 5.48 6.79
CA GLY A 217 16.34 5.52 5.67
C GLY A 217 15.83 4.16 5.19
N GLY A 218 16.44 3.06 5.62
CA GLY A 218 16.09 1.70 5.18
C GLY A 218 14.74 1.20 5.71
N PRO A 219 14.13 0.23 5.00
CA PRO A 219 12.84 -0.34 5.35
C PRO A 219 12.87 -1.21 6.60
N VAL A 220 11.76 -1.15 7.33
CA VAL A 220 11.23 -2.31 8.06
C VAL A 220 9.94 -2.80 7.39
N PHE A 221 9.94 -4.08 7.05
CA PHE A 221 8.85 -4.80 6.40
C PHE A 221 8.08 -5.69 7.39
N MET A 222 6.83 -5.99 7.08
CA MET A 222 6.03 -7.03 7.74
C MET A 222 5.25 -7.84 6.71
N GLN A 223 4.95 -9.09 7.05
CA GLN A 223 4.00 -9.92 6.31
C GLN A 223 2.61 -9.72 6.92
N ILE A 224 1.57 -9.55 6.11
CA ILE A 224 0.18 -9.36 6.57
C ILE A 224 -0.64 -10.66 6.41
N ALA A 225 -1.92 -10.62 6.79
CA ALA A 225 -2.80 -11.79 6.83
C ALA A 225 -2.93 -12.60 5.51
N ASP A 226 -2.87 -11.95 4.34
CA ASP A 226 -2.93 -12.60 3.01
C ASP A 226 -1.61 -13.32 2.62
N GLY A 227 -0.55 -13.18 3.42
CA GLY A 227 0.78 -13.72 3.16
C GLY A 227 1.66 -12.86 2.24
N SER A 228 1.14 -11.75 1.70
CA SER A 228 1.94 -10.71 1.04
C SER A 228 2.67 -9.82 2.05
N TRP A 229 3.58 -9.00 1.55
CA TRP A 229 4.42 -8.13 2.38
C TRP A 229 4.05 -6.66 2.21
N ARG A 230 4.20 -5.90 3.29
CA ARG A 230 4.12 -4.43 3.33
C ARG A 230 5.40 -3.83 3.89
N VAL A 231 5.76 -2.63 3.45
CA VAL A 231 6.72 -1.76 4.16
C VAL A 231 5.95 -0.75 5.00
N PHE A 232 6.34 -0.55 6.26
CA PHE A 232 5.63 0.39 7.14
C PHE A 232 6.52 1.47 7.76
N GLY A 233 7.83 1.24 7.89
CA GLY A 233 8.71 2.12 8.65
C GLY A 233 10.03 2.44 7.96
N ILE A 234 10.52 3.66 8.23
CA ILE A 234 11.79 4.21 7.76
C ILE A 234 12.76 4.28 8.94
N THR A 235 13.92 3.62 8.83
CA THR A 235 14.97 3.63 9.86
C THR A 235 15.42 5.06 10.15
N SER A 236 15.17 5.58 11.36
CA SER A 236 15.41 6.99 11.69
C SER A 236 16.59 7.19 12.63
N TYR A 237 16.58 6.57 13.81
CA TYR A 237 17.68 6.67 14.78
C TYR A 237 17.71 5.47 15.73
N GLY A 238 18.79 5.32 16.49
CA GLY A 238 18.93 4.24 17.47
C GLY A 238 19.90 4.59 18.59
N GLY A 239 20.14 3.62 19.48
CA GLY A 239 21.15 3.72 20.53
C GLY A 239 22.53 3.26 20.04
N ALA A 240 23.28 2.57 20.91
CA ALA A 240 24.36 1.71 20.46
C ALA A 240 23.79 0.48 19.76
N CYS A 241 24.37 0.09 18.61
CA CYS A 241 23.83 -0.98 17.77
C CYS A 241 23.75 -2.33 18.52
N GLY A 242 22.65 -3.05 18.25
CA GLY A 242 22.19 -4.20 19.02
C GLY A 242 21.18 -3.83 20.11
N GLY A 243 20.95 -2.53 20.34
CA GLY A 243 20.01 -1.98 21.33
C GLY A 243 18.58 -1.79 20.80
N GLY A 244 18.40 -1.67 19.49
CA GLY A 244 17.13 -1.40 18.82
C GLY A 244 17.03 0.03 18.28
N GLY A 245 16.24 0.18 17.22
CA GLY A 245 16.05 1.43 16.47
C GLY A 245 14.61 1.93 16.49
N TYR A 246 14.45 3.23 16.21
CA TYR A 246 13.18 3.93 16.03
C TYR A 246 12.93 4.24 14.56
N TYR A 247 11.68 4.06 14.14
CA TYR A 247 11.24 4.11 12.76
C TYR A 247 10.08 5.09 12.59
N SER A 248 10.19 6.02 11.64
CA SER A 248 9.07 6.89 11.26
C SER A 248 8.13 6.13 10.32
N GLN A 249 6.81 6.21 10.56
CA GLN A 249 5.82 5.38 9.84
C GLN A 249 5.41 6.00 8.49
N MET A 250 5.58 5.25 7.41
CA MET A 250 5.41 5.72 6.03
C MET A 250 4.00 6.26 5.74
N HIS A 251 2.95 5.60 6.24
CA HIS A 251 1.56 6.06 6.02
C HIS A 251 1.32 7.51 6.51
N ARG A 252 2.04 7.97 7.54
CA ARG A 252 1.90 9.33 8.08
C ARG A 252 2.51 10.41 7.19
N GLY A 253 3.35 10.01 6.24
CA GLY A 253 3.96 10.89 5.24
C GLY A 253 3.25 10.87 3.88
N ILE A 254 2.22 10.03 3.69
CA ILE A 254 1.74 9.62 2.37
C ILE A 254 1.31 10.79 1.48
N ALA A 255 0.36 11.60 1.95
CA ALA A 255 -0.10 12.79 1.24
C ALA A 255 1.01 13.82 0.96
N TRP A 256 2.13 13.80 1.70
CA TRP A 256 3.32 14.61 1.38
C TRP A 256 4.21 13.96 0.32
N PHE A 257 4.44 12.65 0.39
CA PHE A 257 5.20 11.93 -0.64
C PHE A 257 4.53 12.06 -2.01
N GLU A 258 3.21 11.90 -2.07
CA GLU A 258 2.42 11.92 -3.29
C GLU A 258 2.32 13.33 -3.87
N SER A 259 1.95 14.33 -3.07
CA SER A 259 1.93 15.74 -3.50
C SER A 259 3.32 16.30 -3.87
N THR A 260 4.40 15.71 -3.35
CA THR A 260 5.78 16.02 -3.73
C THR A 260 6.20 15.34 -5.03
N THR A 261 5.70 14.15 -5.35
CA THR A 261 6.17 13.33 -6.49
C THR A 261 5.23 13.30 -7.69
N GLY A 262 3.95 13.65 -7.53
CA GLY A 262 2.92 13.53 -8.56
C GLY A 262 2.59 12.06 -8.89
N VAL A 263 2.58 11.20 -7.87
CA VAL A 263 2.46 9.73 -7.98
C VAL A 263 1.54 9.24 -6.85
N ASP A 264 0.64 8.32 -7.18
CA ASP A 264 -0.10 7.49 -6.22
C ASP A 264 0.83 6.42 -5.64
N LEU A 265 0.90 6.32 -4.31
CA LEU A 265 1.78 5.38 -3.60
C LEU A 265 0.99 4.34 -2.78
N THR A 266 -0.33 4.29 -2.97
CA THR A 266 -1.28 3.54 -2.15
C THR A 266 -2.20 2.70 -3.03
N PRO A 267 -1.69 1.73 -3.81
CA PRO A 267 -2.46 1.05 -4.84
C PRO A 267 -3.74 0.33 -4.35
N CYS A 268 -3.88 0.09 -3.04
CA CYS A 268 -5.05 -0.52 -2.42
C CYS A 268 -5.97 0.46 -1.64
N HIS A 269 -5.60 1.73 -1.50
CA HIS A 269 -6.20 2.66 -0.54
C HIS A 269 -6.21 4.11 -1.05
N ASP A 270 -7.14 4.92 -0.58
CA ASP A 270 -6.98 6.37 -0.64
C ASP A 270 -5.91 6.86 0.36
N ALA A 271 -5.35 8.04 0.12
CA ALA A 271 -4.36 8.69 0.98
C ALA A 271 -4.86 9.01 2.41
N ASP A 272 -6.16 8.89 2.69
CA ASP A 272 -6.74 8.98 4.04
C ASP A 272 -6.87 7.63 4.79
N GLY A 273 -6.57 6.52 4.10
CA GLY A 273 -6.64 5.16 4.62
C GLY A 273 -7.93 4.39 4.30
N SER A 274 -8.86 4.97 3.52
CA SER A 274 -10.04 4.25 3.01
C SER A 274 -9.64 3.14 2.03
N TRP A 275 -10.31 1.96 2.09
CA TRP A 275 -10.10 0.89 1.09
C TRP A 275 -10.63 1.36 -0.26
N ASN A 276 -9.74 1.49 -1.23
CA ASN A 276 -10.04 1.92 -2.60
C ASN A 276 -9.03 1.24 -3.54
N PRO A 277 -9.20 -0.06 -3.82
CA PRO A 277 -8.22 -0.81 -4.57
C PRO A 277 -8.23 -0.41 -6.05
N THR A 278 -7.03 -0.33 -6.63
CA THR A 278 -6.80 -0.12 -8.06
C THR A 278 -6.39 -1.43 -8.73
N ALA A 279 -6.23 -1.43 -10.06
CA ALA A 279 -5.66 -2.56 -10.78
C ALA A 279 -4.22 -2.93 -10.34
N ASP A 280 -3.49 -2.02 -9.69
CA ASP A 280 -2.17 -2.26 -9.10
C ASP A 280 -2.24 -2.78 -7.64
N CYS A 281 -3.45 -3.00 -7.08
CA CYS A 281 -3.66 -3.63 -5.77
C CYS A 281 -3.43 -5.15 -5.82
N GLY A 282 -2.25 -5.59 -6.25
CA GLY A 282 -1.94 -7.00 -6.43
C GLY A 282 -0.51 -7.25 -6.89
N GLU A 283 -0.21 -8.51 -7.24
CA GLU A 283 1.12 -8.93 -7.69
C GLU A 283 2.23 -8.59 -6.65
N PHE A 284 1.89 -8.55 -5.37
CA PHE A 284 2.80 -8.24 -4.28
C PHE A 284 3.65 -9.48 -3.91
N PRO A 285 4.96 -9.34 -3.68
CA PRO A 285 5.83 -10.49 -3.49
C PRO A 285 5.54 -11.22 -2.16
N LEU A 286 5.31 -12.53 -2.24
CA LEU A 286 5.06 -13.40 -1.08
C LEU A 286 6.36 -13.81 -0.37
N THR A 287 7.49 -13.84 -1.09
CA THR A 287 8.79 -14.28 -0.56
C THR A 287 9.97 -13.33 -0.89
N PRO A 288 9.84 -12.00 -0.74
CA PRO A 288 10.81 -11.01 -1.23
C PRO A 288 12.25 -11.24 -0.78
N GLY A 289 12.47 -11.84 0.40
CA GLY A 289 13.80 -12.16 0.93
C GLY A 289 14.54 -13.33 0.26
N VAL A 290 13.84 -14.22 -0.46
CA VAL A 290 14.45 -15.43 -1.06
C VAL A 290 15.30 -15.07 -2.28
N GLY A 291 14.84 -14.10 -3.09
CA GLY A 291 15.50 -13.64 -4.30
C GLY A 291 15.29 -14.55 -5.52
N SER A 292 15.00 -13.92 -6.66
CA SER A 292 14.77 -14.60 -7.95
C SER A 292 15.09 -13.64 -9.09
N GLY A 293 15.76 -14.13 -10.14
CA GLY A 293 16.23 -13.32 -11.27
C GLY A 293 17.68 -12.84 -11.11
N THR A 294 18.04 -11.75 -11.79
CA THR A 294 19.35 -11.06 -11.64
C THR A 294 19.19 -9.55 -11.86
N TRP A 295 20.00 -8.72 -11.20
CA TRP A 295 19.96 -7.24 -11.37
C TRP A 295 20.14 -6.70 -12.80
N ALA A 296 20.58 -7.54 -13.74
CA ALA A 296 20.68 -7.21 -15.16
C ALA A 296 19.39 -7.50 -15.96
N ASN A 297 18.56 -8.44 -15.50
CA ASN A 297 17.40 -9.01 -16.22
C ASN A 297 16.08 -8.90 -15.43
N GLY A 298 16.07 -8.24 -14.27
CA GLY A 298 14.94 -8.16 -13.35
C GLY A 298 15.09 -9.04 -12.11
N CYS A 299 14.52 -8.58 -11.00
CA CYS A 299 14.49 -9.27 -9.71
C CYS A 299 13.04 -9.45 -9.26
N SER A 300 12.46 -10.64 -9.45
CA SER A 300 11.00 -10.85 -9.29
C SER A 300 10.51 -10.94 -7.84
N GLY A 301 11.39 -10.97 -6.84
CA GLY A 301 10.97 -11.12 -5.42
C GLY A 301 10.41 -12.51 -5.05
N GLY A 302 10.31 -13.45 -6.00
CA GLY A 302 9.71 -14.78 -5.79
C GLY A 302 8.34 -14.90 -6.47
N PRO A 303 7.42 -15.73 -5.93
CA PRO A 303 6.01 -15.72 -6.30
C PRO A 303 5.33 -14.43 -5.84
N LEU A 304 4.35 -13.99 -6.61
CA LEU A 304 3.53 -12.80 -6.35
C LEU A 304 2.13 -13.22 -5.89
N SER A 305 1.44 -12.35 -5.17
CA SER A 305 0.02 -12.51 -4.82
C SER A 305 -0.87 -12.38 -6.06
N GLY A 306 -2.14 -12.76 -5.96
CA GLY A 306 -3.16 -12.19 -6.85
C GLY A 306 -3.43 -10.72 -6.51
N ALA A 307 -4.63 -10.24 -6.83
CA ALA A 307 -5.14 -9.02 -6.21
C ALA A 307 -5.26 -9.21 -4.68
N SER A 308 -5.00 -8.16 -3.91
CA SER A 308 -4.98 -8.18 -2.45
C SER A 308 -6.41 -8.06 -1.91
N ASP A 309 -6.86 -9.08 -1.16
CA ASP A 309 -8.19 -9.18 -0.52
C ASP A 309 -8.15 -8.88 0.99
N ALA A 310 -6.98 -8.52 1.52
CA ALA A 310 -6.67 -8.47 2.95
C ALA A 310 -7.62 -7.62 3.83
N CYS A 311 -8.37 -6.68 3.24
CA CYS A 311 -9.19 -5.70 3.96
C CYS A 311 -10.60 -5.51 3.40
N GLY A 312 -10.96 -6.25 2.35
CA GLY A 312 -12.14 -6.03 1.54
C GLY A 312 -11.95 -6.69 0.19
N ASP A 313 -13.03 -6.81 -0.59
CA ASP A 313 -12.98 -7.45 -1.89
C ASP A 313 -11.98 -6.71 -2.82
N PRO A 314 -11.16 -7.45 -3.61
CA PRO A 314 -10.14 -6.85 -4.45
C PRO A 314 -10.73 -6.09 -5.65
N PHE A 315 -9.88 -5.31 -6.33
CA PHE A 315 -10.30 -4.52 -7.49
C PHE A 315 -10.98 -5.38 -8.57
N GLY A 316 -12.24 -5.07 -8.87
CA GLY A 316 -13.06 -5.72 -9.91
C GLY A 316 -13.75 -7.04 -9.50
N ASP A 317 -13.67 -7.49 -8.24
CA ASP A 317 -14.30 -8.75 -7.80
C ASP A 317 -15.82 -8.62 -7.49
N ASP A 318 -16.44 -7.52 -7.91
CA ASP A 318 -17.88 -7.43 -8.18
C ASP A 318 -18.28 -8.03 -9.55
N GLY A 319 -17.31 -8.51 -10.34
CA GLY A 319 -17.49 -9.69 -11.18
C GLY A 319 -17.58 -9.48 -12.70
N GLY A 320 -17.33 -8.28 -13.21
CA GLY A 320 -17.19 -8.01 -14.65
C GLY A 320 -15.73 -7.90 -15.06
N GLY A 321 -15.24 -8.88 -15.83
CA GLY A 321 -13.82 -9.02 -16.16
C GLY A 321 -13.32 -8.15 -17.32
N GLU A 322 -13.56 -6.84 -17.29
CA GLU A 322 -12.93 -5.86 -18.19
C GLU A 322 -12.21 -4.79 -17.34
N PRO A 323 -10.89 -4.54 -17.55
CA PRO A 323 -10.16 -3.57 -16.74
C PRO A 323 -10.58 -2.13 -17.09
N PRO A 324 -10.53 -1.20 -16.11
CA PRO A 324 -11.04 0.15 -16.28
C PRO A 324 -10.19 0.92 -17.29
N PRO A 325 -10.75 1.98 -17.92
CA PRO A 325 -9.97 2.84 -18.78
C PRO A 325 -8.76 3.43 -18.01
N PRO A 326 -7.53 3.40 -18.55
CA PRO A 326 -6.34 3.80 -17.80
C PRO A 326 -6.43 5.22 -17.23
N ALA A 327 -6.22 5.35 -15.91
CA ALA A 327 -6.27 6.61 -15.19
C ALA A 327 -5.37 7.67 -15.86
N CYS A 328 -5.99 8.77 -16.28
CA CYS A 328 -5.33 9.73 -17.15
C CYS A 328 -4.39 10.68 -16.36
N PRO A 329 -3.08 10.76 -16.70
CA PRO A 329 -2.11 11.51 -15.89
C PRO A 329 -2.44 13.00 -15.75
N GLY A 330 -2.75 13.43 -14.52
CA GLY A 330 -3.12 14.81 -14.21
C GLY A 330 -4.63 15.12 -14.28
N CYS A 331 -5.48 14.11 -14.49
CA CYS A 331 -6.93 14.25 -14.47
C CYS A 331 -7.48 14.69 -13.09
N GLN A 332 -8.62 15.38 -13.13
CA GLN A 332 -9.43 15.66 -11.96
C GLN A 332 -10.45 14.54 -11.76
N SER A 333 -10.23 13.67 -10.78
CA SER A 333 -11.21 12.69 -10.31
C SER A 333 -12.40 13.37 -9.65
N VAL A 334 -13.61 12.88 -9.94
CA VAL A 334 -14.85 13.17 -9.19
C VAL A 334 -15.64 11.88 -9.00
N THR A 335 -16.41 11.79 -7.92
CA THR A 335 -17.32 10.67 -7.64
C THR A 335 -18.77 11.12 -7.64
N GLY A 336 -19.68 10.17 -7.81
CA GLY A 336 -21.13 10.38 -7.71
C GLY A 336 -21.86 9.08 -7.35
N THR A 337 -23.19 9.09 -7.33
CA THR A 337 -23.97 7.89 -6.96
C THR A 337 -25.37 7.93 -7.56
N LEU A 338 -25.66 6.96 -8.43
CA LEU A 338 -26.92 6.87 -9.17
C LEU A 338 -27.85 5.86 -8.50
N THR A 339 -29.06 6.30 -8.17
CA THR A 339 -30.01 5.54 -7.33
C THR A 339 -30.86 4.51 -8.11
N GLY A 340 -30.82 4.53 -9.44
CA GLY A 340 -31.53 3.57 -10.28
C GLY A 340 -31.55 3.95 -11.77
N ALA A 341 -32.11 3.07 -12.59
CA ALA A 341 -32.30 3.27 -14.02
C ALA A 341 -33.05 4.59 -14.32
N GLY A 342 -32.43 5.46 -15.12
CA GLY A 342 -32.92 6.79 -15.47
C GLY A 342 -32.39 7.93 -14.58
N ASP A 343 -31.63 7.64 -13.52
CA ASP A 343 -30.95 8.65 -12.69
C ASP A 343 -29.66 9.16 -13.36
N SER A 344 -29.24 10.39 -13.04
CA SER A 344 -28.06 11.01 -13.67
C SER A 344 -27.45 12.15 -12.86
N ASP A 345 -26.12 12.14 -12.76
CA ASP A 345 -25.32 13.19 -12.14
C ASP A 345 -24.68 14.13 -13.18
N VAL A 346 -24.50 15.41 -12.80
CA VAL A 346 -23.85 16.44 -13.62
C VAL A 346 -22.47 16.72 -13.05
N GLN A 347 -21.42 16.68 -13.88
CA GLN A 347 -20.03 16.82 -13.44
C GLN A 347 -19.24 17.87 -14.27
N PRO A 348 -18.30 18.60 -13.64
CA PRO A 348 -17.89 18.50 -12.23
C PRO A 348 -18.85 19.24 -11.27
N GLY A 349 -19.16 18.63 -10.13
CA GLY A 349 -19.76 19.31 -8.97
C GLY A 349 -21.19 19.82 -9.18
N GLY A 350 -22.04 19.08 -9.91
CA GLY A 350 -23.43 19.46 -10.19
C GLY A 350 -23.57 20.58 -11.24
N THR A 351 -22.50 20.93 -11.96
CA THR A 351 -22.46 22.10 -12.85
C THR A 351 -21.54 21.91 -14.06
N TRP A 352 -21.38 22.96 -14.84
CA TRP A 352 -20.54 23.04 -16.04
C TRP A 352 -19.18 23.70 -15.77
N TYR A 353 -18.23 23.49 -16.69
CA TYR A 353 -16.93 24.16 -16.74
C TYR A 353 -16.76 24.98 -18.04
N GLN A 354 -15.77 25.87 -18.07
CA GLN A 354 -15.40 26.65 -19.26
C GLN A 354 -14.00 26.22 -19.74
N SER A 355 -13.89 25.90 -21.03
CA SER A 355 -12.62 25.69 -21.74
C SER A 355 -12.17 27.03 -22.33
N GLN A 356 -10.95 27.50 -22.04
CA GLN A 356 -10.43 28.75 -22.62
C GLN A 356 -9.61 28.49 -23.90
N SER A 357 -9.00 27.32 -24.03
CA SER A 357 -8.30 26.86 -25.24
C SER A 357 -9.08 25.79 -26.04
N SER A 358 -8.52 25.42 -27.20
CA SER A 358 -8.93 24.23 -27.98
C SER A 358 -7.99 23.08 -27.64
N GLY A 359 -8.52 21.86 -27.53
CA GLY A 359 -7.76 20.66 -27.19
C GLY A 359 -8.71 19.48 -26.92
N ASN A 360 -8.17 18.37 -26.44
CA ASN A 360 -9.01 17.23 -26.09
C ASN A 360 -9.68 17.46 -24.73
N HIS A 361 -11.00 17.23 -24.67
CA HIS A 361 -11.67 16.84 -23.44
C HIS A 361 -11.56 15.31 -23.35
N LEU A 362 -11.02 14.81 -22.25
CA LEU A 362 -10.95 13.38 -21.95
C LEU A 362 -11.80 13.14 -20.70
N ALA A 363 -12.58 12.07 -20.70
CA ALA A 363 -13.06 11.51 -19.44
C ALA A 363 -13.15 10.00 -19.52
N THR A 364 -12.94 9.37 -18.37
CA THR A 364 -13.01 7.93 -18.13
C THR A 364 -13.92 7.68 -16.93
N LEU A 365 -15.04 7.00 -17.19
CA LEU A 365 -16.03 6.55 -16.22
C LEU A 365 -15.71 5.12 -15.82
N ASP A 366 -15.86 4.86 -14.52
CA ASP A 366 -15.66 3.57 -13.85
C ASP A 366 -16.87 3.37 -12.91
N GLY A 367 -17.57 2.24 -13.04
CA GLY A 367 -18.85 2.00 -12.38
C GLY A 367 -19.06 0.58 -11.83
N PRO A 368 -20.15 0.34 -11.07
CA PRO A 368 -20.39 -0.96 -10.43
C PRO A 368 -20.73 -2.05 -11.44
N ASN A 369 -20.22 -3.25 -11.27
CA ASN A 369 -20.44 -4.32 -12.24
C ASN A 369 -21.91 -4.74 -12.38
N GLY A 370 -22.31 -5.04 -13.62
CA GLY A 370 -23.68 -5.42 -13.98
C GLY A 370 -24.67 -4.25 -14.10
N VAL A 371 -24.23 -3.00 -13.96
CA VAL A 371 -24.99 -1.81 -14.40
C VAL A 371 -24.75 -1.53 -15.90
N ASP A 372 -25.50 -0.56 -16.43
CA ASP A 372 -25.36 0.01 -17.77
C ASP A 372 -25.33 1.54 -17.55
N PHE A 373 -24.13 2.13 -17.51
CA PHE A 373 -23.89 3.53 -17.11
C PHE A 373 -23.32 4.32 -18.31
N ASP A 374 -24.19 5.10 -18.97
CA ASP A 374 -23.81 5.99 -20.06
C ASP A 374 -22.89 7.14 -19.58
N LEU A 375 -21.90 7.52 -20.40
CA LEU A 375 -21.18 8.79 -20.30
C LEU A 375 -21.53 9.73 -21.46
N TYR A 376 -21.78 11.01 -21.16
CA TYR A 376 -22.04 12.05 -22.16
C TYR A 376 -21.22 13.32 -21.92
N LEU A 377 -20.67 13.90 -23.00
CA LEU A 377 -20.15 15.27 -23.02
C LEU A 377 -21.18 16.21 -23.67
N TYR A 378 -21.62 17.21 -22.93
CA TYR A 378 -22.49 18.28 -23.40
C TYR A 378 -21.70 19.58 -23.62
N ARG A 379 -22.13 20.39 -24.60
CA ARG A 379 -21.63 21.74 -24.87
C ARG A 379 -22.80 22.74 -24.94
N TRP A 380 -22.58 23.96 -24.44
CA TRP A 380 -23.54 25.05 -24.62
C TRP A 380 -23.40 25.67 -26.01
N GLN A 381 -24.46 25.60 -26.82
CA GLN A 381 -24.50 26.14 -28.17
C GLN A 381 -25.92 26.54 -28.58
N ASN A 382 -26.05 27.60 -29.40
CA ASN A 382 -27.33 28.11 -29.91
C ASN A 382 -28.40 28.44 -28.82
N GLY A 383 -27.98 28.68 -27.58
CA GLY A 383 -28.88 28.98 -26.46
C GLY A 383 -29.40 27.76 -25.69
N GLY A 384 -28.81 26.58 -25.87
CA GLY A 384 -29.12 25.37 -25.10
C GLY A 384 -27.90 24.45 -24.90
N TRP A 385 -28.07 23.44 -24.06
CA TRP A 385 -27.12 22.33 -23.95
C TRP A 385 -27.38 21.30 -25.04
N ALA A 386 -26.31 20.79 -25.67
CA ALA A 386 -26.38 19.72 -26.65
C ALA A 386 -25.21 18.74 -26.46
N THR A 387 -25.50 17.44 -26.58
CA THR A 387 -24.47 16.39 -26.60
C THR A 387 -23.52 16.60 -27.78
N VAL A 388 -22.21 16.52 -27.54
CA VAL A 388 -21.15 16.63 -28.57
C VAL A 388 -20.27 15.38 -28.65
N ALA A 389 -20.25 14.57 -27.59
CA ALA A 389 -19.76 13.20 -27.60
C ALA A 389 -20.55 12.36 -26.58
N SER A 390 -20.58 11.04 -26.78
CA SER A 390 -21.21 10.08 -25.89
C SER A 390 -20.53 8.73 -26.04
N ALA A 391 -20.49 7.96 -24.95
CA ALA A 391 -20.02 6.59 -24.92
C ALA A 391 -21.06 5.82 -24.06
N THR A 392 -21.64 4.79 -24.68
CA THR A 392 -22.96 4.22 -24.33
C THR A 392 -23.00 2.75 -24.76
N THR A 393 -22.02 1.98 -24.28
CA THR A 393 -21.99 0.52 -24.34
C THR A 393 -22.84 -0.04 -23.19
N GLY A 394 -23.11 -1.35 -23.19
CA GLY A 394 -23.87 -2.00 -22.12
C GLY A 394 -23.00 -2.38 -20.92
N ALA A 395 -22.13 -1.47 -20.47
CA ALA A 395 -21.11 -1.67 -19.45
C ALA A 395 -21.22 -0.63 -18.32
N PRO A 396 -20.55 -0.84 -17.18
CA PRO A 396 -20.31 0.23 -16.19
C PRO A 396 -19.37 1.33 -16.70
N ASP A 397 -18.42 0.96 -17.56
CA ASP A 397 -17.21 1.72 -17.84
C ASP A 397 -17.23 2.33 -19.23
N GLU A 398 -16.88 3.62 -19.32
CA GLU A 398 -16.99 4.39 -20.57
C GLU A 398 -15.84 5.37 -20.73
N SER A 399 -15.42 5.62 -21.97
CA SER A 399 -14.33 6.56 -22.26
C SER A 399 -14.64 7.46 -23.45
N ILE A 400 -14.48 8.77 -23.25
CA ILE A 400 -14.66 9.80 -24.28
C ILE A 400 -13.38 10.61 -24.44
N THR A 401 -12.83 10.63 -25.66
CA THR A 401 -11.89 11.66 -26.11
C THR A 401 -12.58 12.54 -27.17
N TYR A 402 -12.74 13.84 -26.91
CA TYR A 402 -13.41 14.77 -27.82
C TYR A 402 -12.54 16.02 -28.08
N PRO A 403 -12.15 16.31 -29.35
CA PRO A 403 -11.39 17.51 -29.70
C PRO A 403 -12.30 18.75 -29.67
N GLY A 404 -12.28 19.46 -28.54
CA GLY A 404 -13.08 20.65 -28.27
C GLY A 404 -12.45 21.96 -28.73
N THR A 405 -13.30 22.99 -28.73
CA THR A 405 -12.95 24.41 -28.94
C THR A 405 -13.49 25.25 -27.78
N PRO A 406 -12.99 26.48 -27.52
CA PRO A 406 -13.42 27.29 -26.38
C PRO A 406 -14.93 27.41 -26.22
N GLY A 407 -15.41 27.44 -24.99
CA GLY A 407 -16.84 27.44 -24.66
C GLY A 407 -17.15 26.73 -23.34
N TYR A 408 -18.43 26.50 -23.09
CA TYR A 408 -18.93 25.86 -21.87
C TYR A 408 -19.31 24.40 -22.12
N TYR A 409 -18.93 23.52 -21.20
CA TYR A 409 -19.07 22.08 -21.29
C TYR A 409 -19.53 21.49 -19.95
N ALA A 410 -20.21 20.34 -20.00
CA ALA A 410 -20.58 19.57 -18.81
C ALA A 410 -20.51 18.07 -19.15
N TRP A 411 -20.05 17.26 -18.20
CA TRP A 411 -20.18 15.81 -18.26
C TRP A 411 -21.49 15.39 -17.60
N ILE A 412 -22.14 14.36 -18.13
CA ILE A 412 -23.30 13.71 -17.53
C ILE A 412 -22.98 12.22 -17.44
N VAL A 413 -23.10 11.66 -16.24
CA VAL A 413 -23.07 10.21 -16.00
C VAL A 413 -24.50 9.77 -15.72
N LYS A 414 -24.97 8.71 -16.38
CA LYS A 414 -26.39 8.33 -16.34
C LYS A 414 -26.58 6.82 -16.32
N SER A 415 -27.41 6.34 -15.39
CA SER A 415 -27.84 4.95 -15.35
C SER A 415 -28.87 4.72 -16.46
N TYR A 416 -28.55 3.85 -17.41
CA TYR A 416 -29.52 3.21 -18.28
C TYR A 416 -30.14 2.00 -17.58
N ALA A 417 -29.33 1.21 -16.87
CA ALA A 417 -29.76 0.15 -15.95
C ALA A 417 -28.86 0.08 -14.71
N GLY A 418 -29.38 -0.45 -13.60
CA GLY A 418 -28.62 -0.60 -12.35
C GLY A 418 -28.53 0.67 -11.49
N SER A 419 -27.72 0.59 -10.44
CA SER A 419 -27.56 1.64 -9.40
C SER A 419 -26.27 1.42 -8.61
N GLY A 420 -25.61 2.51 -8.20
CA GLY A 420 -24.43 2.48 -7.34
C GLY A 420 -23.56 3.72 -7.49
N SER A 421 -22.41 3.71 -6.82
CA SER A 421 -21.41 4.78 -6.88
C SER A 421 -20.49 4.62 -8.08
N TYR A 422 -19.97 5.73 -8.62
CA TYR A 422 -19.05 5.72 -9.76
C TYR A 422 -17.88 6.68 -9.54
N ARG A 423 -16.76 6.45 -10.23
CA ARG A 423 -15.65 7.40 -10.39
C ARG A 423 -15.63 7.92 -11.83
N LEU A 424 -15.33 9.20 -12.00
CA LEU A 424 -15.16 9.85 -13.29
C LEU A 424 -13.90 10.71 -13.26
N ASP A 425 -12.88 10.32 -14.00
CA ASP A 425 -11.62 11.06 -14.12
C ASP A 425 -11.67 11.94 -15.37
N ILE A 426 -11.32 13.23 -15.24
CA ILE A 426 -11.53 14.25 -16.28
C ILE A 426 -10.25 15.04 -16.59
N ASP A 427 -9.84 15.09 -17.87
CA ASP A 427 -8.93 16.14 -18.39
C ASP A 427 -9.69 17.16 -19.25
N ARG A 428 -9.22 18.41 -19.23
CA ARG A 428 -9.75 19.50 -20.04
C ARG A 428 -8.64 20.44 -20.53
N PRO A 429 -8.78 21.00 -21.74
CA PRO A 429 -7.91 22.08 -22.20
C PRO A 429 -8.03 23.26 -21.23
N GLN A 430 -6.88 23.77 -20.80
CA GLN A 430 -6.78 24.97 -19.95
C GLN A 430 -7.00 26.21 -20.82
#